data_AF-A0A969THI5-F1
#
_entry.id   AF-A0A969THI5-F1
#
_cell.length_a   1.000
_cell.length_b   1.000
_cell.length_c   1.000
_cell.angle_alpha   90.00
_cell.angle_beta   90.00
_cell.angle_gamma   90.00
#
_symmetry.space_group_name_H-M   'P 1'
#
loop_
_entity.id
_entity.type
_entity.pdbx_description
1 polymer ?
#
loop_
_entity_poly.entity_id
_entity_poly.type
_entity_poly.pdbx_seq_one_letter_code
_entity_poly.pdbx_strand_id
1 'polypeptide(L)' 'MRHVRCEEQTVEQVADHIAGANSVLRTHNIDPTTRLSLSNAAAATTNVTDEVMALLETQARRAARQR' A
#
# COMPACT_ATOMS: atom_id res chain seq x y z
N MET A 1 6.65 11.17 -13.99
CA MET A 1 5.73 10.37 -13.16
C MET A 1 6.16 10.56 -11.71
N ARG A 2 5.34 11.20 -10.89
CA ARG A 2 5.64 11.44 -9.47
C ARG A 2 5.53 10.07 -8.79
N HIS A 3 6.67 9.43 -8.50
CA HIS A 3 6.71 8.25 -7.64
C HIS A 3 6.09 8.68 -6.30
N VAL A 4 4.83 8.32 -6.09
CA VAL A 4 4.21 8.44 -4.79
C VAL A 4 5.00 7.47 -3.92
N ARG A 5 5.84 7.99 -3.03
CA ARG A 5 6.61 7.17 -2.09
C ARG A 5 5.63 6.62 -1.06
N CYS A 6 4.85 5.61 -1.45
CA CYS A 6 3.90 4.95 -0.56
C CYS A 6 4.60 4.38 0.68
N GLU A 7 5.90 4.10 0.58
CA GLU A 7 6.76 3.62 1.68
C GLU A 7 6.83 4.57 2.88
N GLU A 8 6.81 5.89 2.61
CA GLU A 8 6.89 6.94 3.63
C GLU A 8 5.49 7.36 4.13
N GLN A 9 4.44 6.98 3.40
CA GLN A 9 3.06 7.26 3.78
C GLN A 9 2.56 6.25 4.82
N THR A 10 1.61 6.69 5.64
CA THR A 10 0.94 5.76 6.55
C THR A 10 0.08 4.78 5.76
N VAL A 11 -0.09 3.58 6.30
CA VAL A 11 -0.96 2.57 5.67
C VAL A 11 -2.38 3.11 5.46
N GLU A 12 -2.92 3.83 6.44
CA GLU A 12 -4.21 4.53 6.36
C GLU A 12 -4.27 5.49 5.14
N GLN A 13 -3.24 6.31 4.93
CA GLN A 13 -3.18 7.23 3.79
C GLN A 13 -3.14 6.51 2.44
N VAL A 14 -2.39 5.40 2.37
CA VAL A 14 -2.28 4.56 1.16
C VAL A 14 -3.62 3.87 0.87
N ALA A 15 -4.29 3.35 1.90
CA ALA A 15 -5.61 2.75 1.81
C ALA A 15 -6.67 3.72 1.28
N ASP A 16 -6.61 4.99 1.70
CA ASP A 16 -7.52 6.04 1.25
C ASP A 16 -7.19 6.56 -0.15
N HIS A 17 -5.90 6.66 -0.52
CA HIS A 17 -5.49 7.17 -1.83
C HIS A 17 -5.65 6.16 -2.96
N ILE A 18 -5.48 4.87 -2.68
CA ILE A 18 -5.43 3.82 -3.68
C ILE A 18 -6.69 2.97 -3.58
N ALA A 19 -7.57 3.10 -4.58
CA ALA A 19 -8.74 2.25 -4.71
C ALA A 19 -8.30 0.77 -4.80
N GLY A 20 -8.75 -0.04 -3.84
CA GLY A 20 -8.42 -1.47 -3.75
C GLY A 20 -7.24 -1.81 -2.82
N ALA A 21 -6.49 -0.83 -2.31
CA ALA A 21 -5.34 -1.08 -1.43
C ALA A 21 -5.73 -1.79 -0.14
N ASN A 22 -6.91 -1.48 0.41
CA ASN A 22 -7.48 -2.19 1.57
C ASN A 22 -7.49 -3.71 1.41
N SER A 23 -7.78 -4.21 0.21
CA SER A 23 -7.78 -5.65 -0.05
C SER A 23 -6.37 -6.22 -0.06
N VAL A 24 -5.40 -5.51 -0.66
CA VAL A 24 -4.00 -5.96 -0.74
C VAL A 24 -3.38 -5.97 0.65
N LEU A 25 -3.54 -4.88 1.40
CA LEU A 25 -3.03 -4.75 2.76
C LEU A 25 -3.54 -5.89 3.65
N ARG A 26 -4.85 -6.19 3.60
CA ARG A 26 -5.43 -7.31 4.35
C ARG A 26 -4.91 -8.68 3.92
N THR A 27 -4.70 -8.92 2.61
CA THR A 27 -4.09 -10.18 2.13
C THR A 27 -2.69 -10.39 2.70
N HIS A 28 -1.97 -9.31 2.96
CA HIS A 28 -0.64 -9.33 3.59
C HIS A 28 -0.69 -9.15 5.11
N ASN A 29 -1.84 -9.37 5.77
CA ASN A 29 -1.99 -9.20 7.23
C ASN A 29 -1.57 -7.81 7.75
N ILE A 30 -1.59 -6.79 6.89
CA ILE A 30 -1.34 -5.40 7.26
C ILE A 30 -2.69 -4.76 7.58
N ASP A 31 -2.83 -4.23 8.79
CA ASP A 31 -4.02 -3.50 9.22
C ASP A 31 -4.14 -2.19 8.41
N PRO A 32 -5.18 -2.01 7.57
CA PRO A 32 -5.34 -0.82 6.75
C PRO A 32 -5.58 0.46 7.57
N THR A 33 -5.90 0.35 8.85
CA THR A 33 -6.17 1.49 9.74
C THR A 33 -4.93 1.93 10.53
N THR A 34 -3.79 1.24 10.36
CA THR A 34 -2.58 1.59 11.10
C THR A 34 -2.00 2.91 10.64
N ARG A 35 -1.50 3.68 11.61
CA ARG A 35 -0.74 4.92 11.39
C ARG A 35 0.76 4.69 11.21
N LEU A 36 1.20 3.43 11.21
CA LEU A 36 2.56 3.08 10.84
C LEU A 36 2.80 3.39 9.35
N SER A 37 4.04 3.71 9.01
CA SER A 37 4.43 3.77 7.60
C SER A 37 4.25 2.40 6.95
N LEU A 38 3.94 2.39 5.66
CA LEU A 38 3.75 1.14 4.92
C LEU A 38 4.99 0.24 4.99
N SER A 39 6.19 0.83 4.94
CA SER A 39 7.46 0.12 5.11
C SER A 39 7.57 -0.60 6.46
N ASN A 40 7.21 0.08 7.56
CA ASN A 40 7.26 -0.49 8.91
C ASN A 40 6.17 -1.55 9.11
N ALA A 41 4.98 -1.34 8.57
CA ALA A 41 3.89 -2.31 8.65
C ALA A 41 4.19 -3.59 7.85
N ALA A 42 4.80 -3.45 6.67
CA ALA A 42 5.26 -4.59 5.88
C ALA A 42 6.41 -5.34 6.58
N ALA A 43 7.39 -4.62 7.14
CA ALA A 43 8.47 -5.21 7.92
C ALA A 43 7.95 -5.97 9.17
N ALA A 44 6.93 -5.44 9.83
CA ALA A 44 6.32 -6.05 11.01
C ALA A 44 5.55 -7.35 10.72
N THR A 45 5.11 -7.56 9.47
CA THR A 45 4.34 -8.74 9.06
C THR A 45 5.20 -9.85 8.47
N THR A 46 6.54 -9.72 8.48
CA THR A 46 7.49 -10.66 7.84
C THR A 46 7.29 -10.82 6.32
N ASN A 47 6.47 -9.95 5.72
CA ASN A 47 6.23 -9.98 4.29
C ASN A 47 7.37 -9.30 3.55
N VAL A 48 7.61 -9.75 2.32
CA VAL A 48 8.54 -9.11 1.40
C VAL A 48 7.97 -7.73 1.08
N THR A 49 8.53 -6.69 1.71
CA THR A 49 8.11 -5.28 1.54
C THR A 49 7.98 -4.91 0.06
N ASP A 50 8.87 -5.42 -0.79
CA ASP A 50 8.89 -5.14 -2.23
C ASP A 50 7.66 -5.69 -2.97
N GLU A 51 7.11 -6.84 -2.57
CA GLU A 51 5.94 -7.45 -3.23
C GLU A 51 4.66 -6.65 -2.94
N VAL A 52 4.46 -6.27 -1.67
CA VAL A 52 3.33 -5.43 -1.25
C VAL A 52 3.37 -4.08 -1.96
N MET A 53 4.57 -3.49 -2.05
CA MET A 53 4.79 -2.24 -2.77
C MET A 53 4.46 -2.35 -4.26
N ALA A 54 4.94 -3.39 -4.94
CA ALA A 54 4.68 -3.62 -6.36
C ALA A 54 3.17 -3.81 -6.66
N LEU A 55 2.46 -4.52 -5.79
CA LEU A 55 1.02 -4.73 -5.92
C LEU A 55 0.23 -3.43 -5.73
N LEU A 56 0.59 -2.63 -4.73
CA LEU A 56 -0.04 -1.32 -4.49
C LEU A 56 0.22 -0.34 -5.63
N GLU A 57 1.44 -0.28 -6.16
CA GLU A 57 1.74 0.52 -7.35
C GLU A 57 0.93 0.07 -8.57
N THR A 58 0.78 -1.24 -8.75
CA THR A 58 -0.02 -1.81 -9.85
C THR A 58 -1.48 -1.41 -9.71
N GLN A 59 -2.05 -1.46 -8.51
CA GLN A 59 -3.41 -1.01 -8.25
C GLN A 59 -3.59 0.49 -8.47
N ALA A 60 -2.66 1.32 -8.00
CA ALA A 60 -2.68 2.76 -8.25
C ALA A 60 -2.68 3.08 -9.75
N ARG A 61 -1.86 2.37 -10.54
CA ARG A 61 -1.84 2.51 -12.01
C ARG A 61 -3.15 2.06 -12.66
N ARG A 62 -3.78 0.99 -12.17
CA ARG A 62 -5.08 0.53 -12.67
C ARG A 62 -6.19 1.52 -12.36
N ALA A 63 -6.24 2.05 -11.14
CA ALA A 63 -7.19 3.08 -10.73
C ALA A 63 -7.04 4.36 -11.56
N ALA A 64 -5.79 4.77 -11.87
CA ALA A 64 -5.51 5.92 -12.72
C ALA A 64 -5.93 5.74 -14.19
N ARG A 65 -6.03 4.50 -14.69
CA ARG A 65 -6.47 4.18 -16.06
C ARG A 65 -7.98 4.03 -16.20
N GLN A 66 -8.70 3.89 -15.10
CA GLN A 66 -10.17 3.73 -15.06
C GLN A 66 -10.91 5.05 -14.78
N ARG A 67 -10.19 6.18 -14.71
CA ARG A 67 -10.73 7.54 -14.68
C ARG A 67 -10.52 8.21 -16.02
#